data_AF-A0A925XEG7-F1
#
_entry.id   AF-A0A925XEG7-F1
#
_cell.length_a   1.000
_cell.length_b   1.000
_cell.length_c   1.000
_cell.angle_alpha   90.00
_cell.angle_beta   90.00
_cell.angle_gamma   90.00
#
_symmetry.space_group_name_H-M   'P 1'
#
loop_
_entity.id
_entity.type
_entity.pdbx_description
1 polymer ?
#
loop_
_entity_poly.entity_id
_entity_poly.type
_entity_poly.pdbx_seq_one_letter_code
_entity_poly.pdbx_strand_id
1 'polypeptide(L)'
;MPPPTWAVLERELLRANAAACREFYSKYFDERGFLLCVERWGGDDGPDDAIENLLDWPILHALGGADDILHLYKQAWEGHLRQFTLARTTDVPMARDGMYYKEFPVTFDWLHNGEGLVVFNLQGLSDPNDLRFQQRVRRYAGFYLNEDPDAPNYDAKHKIIRSLFNGSRGPLLRKATALDWAGDPIEIGNRFQLGHGERSYEEMLAHFQDYNDIIGDHPQNLSATTLALNAYMLDHEAKYKQWLLEYVDAWCERTLQNGGIIPTNVGLDGQVGSAAGGK
;
A
#
# COMPACT_ATOMS: atom_id res chain seq x y z
N MET A 1 -15.03 34.44 27.27
CA MET A 1 -14.50 35.18 26.10
C MET A 1 -15.09 34.56 24.85
N PRO A 2 -15.45 35.34 23.81
CA PRO A 2 -15.85 34.77 22.53
C PRO A 2 -14.67 34.01 21.89
N PRO A 3 -14.92 32.94 21.11
CA PRO A 3 -13.85 32.22 20.43
C PRO A 3 -13.16 33.16 19.41
N PRO A 4 -11.84 33.02 19.20
CA PRO A 4 -11.12 33.80 18.18
C PRO A 4 -11.60 33.43 16.77
N THR A 5 -11.53 34.38 15.85
CA THR A 5 -12.04 34.21 14.47
C THR A 5 -11.46 32.98 13.76
N TRP A 6 -10.17 32.69 13.95
CA TRP A 6 -9.53 31.53 13.31
C TRP A 6 -10.18 30.20 13.71
N ALA A 7 -10.59 30.05 14.98
CA ALA A 7 -11.19 28.81 15.47
C ALA A 7 -12.59 28.60 14.86
N VAL A 8 -13.33 29.69 14.62
CA VAL A 8 -14.61 29.63 13.92
C VAL A 8 -14.41 29.23 12.45
N LEU A 9 -13.43 29.82 11.76
CA LEU A 9 -13.11 29.48 10.37
C LEU A 9 -12.62 28.04 10.21
N GLU A 10 -11.84 27.53 11.15
CA GLU A 10 -11.42 26.13 11.17
C GLU A 10 -12.62 25.18 11.27
N ARG A 11 -13.60 25.48 12.13
CA ARG A 11 -14.84 24.69 12.20
C ARG A 11 -15.65 24.74 10.91
N GLU A 12 -15.71 25.88 10.24
CA GLU A 12 -16.37 26.00 8.93
C GLU A 12 -15.61 25.22 7.84
N LEU A 13 -14.28 25.22 7.85
CA LEU A 13 -13.46 24.42 6.94
C LEU A 13 -13.71 22.92 7.14
N LEU A 14 -13.70 22.42 8.38
CA LEU A 14 -14.00 21.02 8.68
C LEU A 14 -15.42 20.63 8.24
N ARG A 15 -16.40 21.52 8.43
CA ARG A 15 -17.79 21.29 8.00
C ARG A 15 -17.89 21.24 6.47
N ALA A 16 -17.24 22.14 5.76
CA ALA A 16 -17.24 22.20 4.30
C ALA A 16 -16.59 20.95 3.69
N ASN A 17 -15.45 20.51 4.23
CA ASN A 17 -14.81 19.26 3.81
C ASN A 17 -15.72 18.05 4.03
N ALA A 18 -16.34 17.94 5.21
CA ALA A 18 -17.27 16.84 5.48
C ALA A 18 -18.48 16.84 4.52
N ALA A 19 -18.99 18.01 4.11
CA ALA A 19 -20.03 18.10 3.10
C ALA A 19 -19.56 17.58 1.73
N ALA A 20 -18.36 17.96 1.29
CA ALA A 20 -17.77 17.49 0.05
C ALA A 20 -17.53 15.97 0.05
N CYS A 21 -17.01 15.41 1.16
CA CYS A 21 -16.84 13.97 1.32
C CYS A 21 -18.16 13.20 1.15
N ARG A 22 -19.27 13.68 1.71
CA ARG A 22 -20.59 13.04 1.56
C ARG A 22 -21.08 13.05 0.12
N GLU A 23 -20.95 14.19 -0.57
CA GLU A 23 -21.34 14.30 -1.98
C GLU A 23 -20.52 13.36 -2.85
N PHE A 24 -19.20 13.33 -2.63
CA PHE A 24 -18.28 12.42 -3.31
C PHE A 24 -18.65 10.96 -3.06
N TYR A 25 -18.82 10.56 -1.79
CA TYR A 25 -19.18 9.19 -1.44
C TYR A 25 -20.47 8.75 -2.13
N SER A 26 -21.52 9.58 -2.03
CA SER A 26 -22.84 9.28 -2.60
C SER A 26 -22.82 9.13 -4.12
N LYS A 27 -21.83 9.71 -4.79
CA LYS A 27 -21.71 9.68 -6.25
C LYS A 27 -20.86 8.52 -6.75
N TYR A 28 -19.79 8.18 -6.02
CA TYR A 28 -18.75 7.27 -6.50
C TYR A 28 -18.68 5.94 -5.75
N PHE A 29 -19.44 5.76 -4.66
CA PHE A 29 -19.52 4.51 -3.93
C PHE A 29 -20.94 3.96 -3.91
N ASP A 30 -21.06 2.64 -3.98
CA ASP A 30 -22.35 1.97 -3.81
C ASP A 30 -22.65 1.60 -2.34
N GLU A 31 -23.82 1.00 -2.11
CA GLU A 31 -24.25 0.58 -0.76
C GLU A 31 -23.34 -0.47 -0.10
N ARG A 32 -22.52 -1.18 -0.88
CA ARG A 32 -21.56 -2.17 -0.38
C ARG A 32 -20.23 -1.52 0.02
N GLY A 33 -20.05 -0.23 -0.26
CA GLY A 33 -18.79 0.50 -0.12
C GLY A 33 -17.82 0.24 -1.28
N PHE A 34 -18.30 -0.27 -2.42
CA PHE A 34 -17.44 -0.49 -3.58
C PHE A 34 -17.29 0.83 -4.33
N LEU A 35 -16.07 1.13 -4.76
CA LEU A 35 -15.83 2.24 -5.67
C LEU A 35 -16.40 1.88 -7.05
N LEU A 36 -17.11 2.82 -7.65
CA LEU A 36 -17.65 2.72 -9.00
C LEU A 36 -16.56 3.03 -10.04
N CYS A 37 -15.57 2.13 -10.13
CA CYS A 37 -14.43 2.23 -11.04
C CYS A 37 -14.34 1.02 -12.00
N VAL A 38 -13.34 1.05 -12.87
CA VAL A 38 -12.90 -0.15 -13.59
C VAL A 38 -11.94 -0.90 -12.66
N GLU A 39 -12.38 -2.02 -12.11
CA GLU A 39 -11.54 -2.88 -11.28
C GLU A 39 -10.40 -3.46 -12.11
N ARG A 40 -9.15 -3.16 -11.74
CA ARG A 40 -7.96 -3.65 -12.44
C ARG A 40 -6.76 -3.80 -11.51
N TRP A 41 -5.74 -4.46 -12.05
CA TRP A 41 -4.44 -4.66 -11.42
C TRP A 41 -3.40 -3.86 -12.18
N GLY A 42 -2.32 -3.44 -11.51
CA GLY A 42 -1.20 -2.73 -12.14
C GLY A 42 -1.43 -1.22 -12.22
N GLY A 43 -0.48 -0.51 -12.85
CA GLY A 43 -0.53 0.96 -12.95
C GLY A 43 -1.70 1.46 -13.79
N ASP A 44 -2.16 2.70 -13.53
CA ASP A 44 -3.39 3.34 -14.02
C ASP A 44 -4.69 2.85 -13.35
N ASP A 45 -4.92 3.21 -12.08
CA ASP A 45 -6.09 2.89 -11.25
C ASP A 45 -6.08 1.46 -10.67
N GLY A 46 -4.96 1.06 -10.09
CA GLY A 46 -4.83 -0.19 -9.33
C GLY A 46 -5.65 -0.19 -8.02
N PRO A 47 -5.61 -1.28 -7.24
CA PRO A 47 -6.26 -1.32 -5.92
C PRO A 47 -5.71 -0.29 -4.93
N ASP A 48 -4.48 0.18 -5.13
CA ASP A 48 -3.84 1.25 -4.41
C ASP A 48 -4.50 2.61 -4.71
N ASP A 49 -4.48 3.04 -5.97
CA ASP A 49 -5.15 4.27 -6.45
C ASP A 49 -6.63 4.35 -6.05
N ALA A 50 -7.35 3.23 -6.12
CA ALA A 50 -8.80 3.20 -5.89
C ALA A 50 -9.17 3.72 -4.49
N ILE A 51 -8.45 3.30 -3.45
CA ILE A 51 -8.78 3.70 -2.08
C ILE A 51 -8.24 5.08 -1.71
N GLU A 52 -7.23 5.59 -2.44
CA GLU A 52 -6.66 6.93 -2.23
C GLU A 52 -7.65 8.07 -2.43
N ASN A 53 -8.77 7.82 -3.10
CA ASN A 53 -9.90 8.76 -3.13
C ASN A 53 -10.37 9.19 -1.71
N LEU A 54 -9.98 8.44 -0.67
CA LEU A 54 -10.29 8.68 0.73
C LEU A 54 -9.07 9.02 1.60
N LEU A 55 -7.90 9.32 1.01
CA LEU A 55 -6.59 9.49 1.66
C LEU A 55 -6.65 10.26 2.99
N ASP A 56 -7.26 11.45 2.96
CA ASP A 56 -7.27 12.39 4.08
C ASP A 56 -8.48 12.24 5.01
N TRP A 57 -9.37 11.26 4.79
CA TRP A 57 -10.62 11.16 5.56
C TRP A 57 -10.39 10.77 7.03
N PRO A 58 -9.50 9.81 7.36
CA PRO A 58 -9.13 9.54 8.74
C PRO A 58 -8.48 10.74 9.42
N ILE A 59 -7.70 11.55 8.69
CA ILE A 59 -7.07 12.78 9.21
C ILE A 59 -8.12 13.84 9.47
N LEU A 60 -9.04 14.07 8.52
CA LEU A 60 -10.14 15.01 8.65
C LEU A 60 -10.97 14.73 9.90
N HIS A 61 -11.30 13.45 10.14
CA HIS A 61 -11.98 13.04 11.36
C HIS A 61 -11.12 13.28 12.61
N ALA A 62 -9.84 12.89 12.60
CA ALA A 62 -8.92 13.09 13.73
C ALA A 62 -8.74 14.58 14.10
N LEU A 63 -8.83 15.49 13.14
CA LEU A 63 -8.81 16.95 13.35
C LEU A 63 -10.13 17.51 13.92
N GLY A 64 -11.13 16.66 14.18
CA GLY A 64 -12.44 17.03 14.71
C GLY A 64 -13.51 17.24 13.64
N GLY A 65 -13.32 16.66 12.45
CA GLY A 65 -14.38 16.49 11.44
C GLY A 65 -15.57 15.70 11.97
N ALA A 66 -16.61 15.55 11.16
CA ALA A 66 -17.85 14.88 11.59
C ALA A 66 -17.68 13.35 11.68
N ASP A 67 -18.26 12.72 12.71
CA ASP A 67 -18.15 11.27 12.97
C ASP A 67 -18.61 10.38 11.81
N ASP A 68 -19.56 10.87 11.01
CA ASP A 68 -20.04 10.13 9.84
C ASP A 68 -18.98 10.02 8.73
N ILE A 69 -17.95 10.86 8.71
CA ILE A 69 -16.80 10.69 7.82
C ILE A 69 -16.01 9.42 8.16
N LEU A 70 -15.79 9.15 9.45
CA LEU A 70 -15.18 7.90 9.90
C LEU A 70 -16.06 6.69 9.52
N HIS A 71 -17.38 6.82 9.63
CA HIS A 71 -18.31 5.77 9.22
C HIS A 71 -18.23 5.45 7.72
N LEU A 72 -18.29 6.48 6.87
CA LEU A 72 -18.20 6.33 5.41
C LEU A 72 -16.83 5.76 4.99
N TYR A 73 -15.74 6.27 5.56
CA TYR A 73 -14.41 5.72 5.33
C TYR A 73 -14.36 4.22 5.67
N LYS A 74 -14.83 3.81 6.86
CA LYS A 74 -14.83 2.40 7.26
C LYS A 74 -15.67 1.54 6.32
N GLN A 75 -16.83 2.02 5.89
CA GLN A 75 -17.65 1.29 4.92
C GLN A 75 -16.90 1.09 3.59
N ALA A 76 -16.26 2.14 3.06
CA ALA A 76 -15.45 2.01 1.86
C ALA A 76 -14.20 1.14 2.06
N TRP A 77 -13.55 1.18 3.22
CA TRP A 77 -12.41 0.31 3.49
C TRP A 77 -12.82 -1.17 3.49
N GLU A 78 -13.92 -1.53 4.16
CA GLU A 78 -14.44 -2.89 4.11
C GLU A 78 -14.90 -3.28 2.69
N GLY A 79 -15.51 -2.34 1.98
CA GLY A 79 -15.91 -2.48 0.59
C GLY A 79 -14.71 -2.76 -0.31
N HIS A 80 -13.66 -1.96 -0.20
CA HIS A 80 -12.40 -2.05 -0.92
C HIS A 80 -11.73 -3.42 -0.76
N LEU A 81 -11.52 -3.83 0.49
CA LEU A 81 -10.93 -5.13 0.81
C LEU A 81 -11.73 -6.26 0.16
N ARG A 82 -13.06 -6.18 0.19
CA ARG A 82 -13.93 -7.18 -0.43
C ARG A 82 -13.91 -7.08 -1.97
N GLN A 83 -13.98 -5.88 -2.53
CA GLN A 83 -14.00 -5.60 -3.95
C GLN A 83 -12.76 -6.19 -4.62
N PHE A 84 -11.58 -5.87 -4.11
CA PHE A 84 -10.31 -6.34 -4.68
C PHE A 84 -9.93 -7.77 -4.26
N THR A 85 -10.61 -8.35 -3.28
CA THR A 85 -10.58 -9.82 -3.08
C THR A 85 -11.38 -10.54 -4.18
N LEU A 86 -12.48 -9.93 -4.66
CA LEU A 86 -13.33 -10.50 -5.72
C LEU A 86 -12.78 -10.22 -7.12
N ALA A 87 -12.17 -9.05 -7.33
CA ALA A 87 -11.56 -8.66 -8.59
C ALA A 87 -10.37 -9.57 -8.91
N ARG A 88 -10.32 -10.05 -10.16
CA ARG A 88 -9.36 -11.04 -10.63
C ARG A 88 -8.83 -10.65 -12.00
N THR A 89 -7.57 -10.95 -12.21
CA THR A 89 -6.95 -10.86 -13.53
C THR A 89 -7.15 -12.16 -14.33
N THR A 90 -7.01 -12.06 -15.63
CA THR A 90 -6.98 -13.16 -16.60
C THR A 90 -5.54 -13.41 -17.03
N ASP A 91 -4.81 -12.37 -17.43
CA ASP A 91 -3.49 -12.50 -18.04
C ASP A 91 -2.38 -12.43 -17.01
N VAL A 92 -2.49 -11.54 -16.01
CA VAL A 92 -1.50 -11.43 -14.92
C VAL A 92 -1.65 -12.60 -13.94
N PRO A 93 -0.68 -13.53 -13.80
CA PRO A 93 -0.87 -14.72 -12.98
C PRO A 93 -1.06 -14.47 -11.48
N MET A 94 -0.43 -13.42 -10.93
CA MET A 94 -0.35 -13.21 -9.48
C MET A 94 -1.69 -12.83 -8.83
N ALA A 95 -2.62 -12.25 -9.60
CA ALA A 95 -3.91 -11.76 -9.14
C ALA A 95 -5.13 -12.55 -9.69
N ARG A 96 -4.89 -13.73 -10.30
CA ARG A 96 -5.97 -14.59 -10.85
C ARG A 96 -6.95 -15.12 -9.80
N ASP A 97 -6.46 -15.28 -8.58
CA ASP A 97 -7.24 -15.79 -7.44
C ASP A 97 -7.75 -14.67 -6.51
N GLY A 98 -7.72 -13.42 -7.00
CA GLY A 98 -8.04 -12.21 -6.24
C GLY A 98 -6.82 -11.30 -6.17
N MET A 99 -7.02 -10.00 -6.32
CA MET A 99 -5.95 -8.99 -6.17
C MET A 99 -5.55 -8.83 -4.70
N TYR A 100 -6.48 -9.13 -3.77
CA TYR A 100 -6.24 -9.17 -2.33
C TYR A 100 -6.37 -10.59 -1.79
N TYR A 101 -5.49 -10.95 -0.86
CA TYR A 101 -5.56 -12.18 -0.09
C TYR A 101 -5.28 -11.87 1.37
N LYS A 102 -6.06 -12.44 2.30
CA LYS A 102 -6.01 -12.06 3.73
C LYS A 102 -6.10 -10.54 3.95
N GLU A 103 -6.95 -9.89 3.14
CA GLU A 103 -7.21 -8.44 3.17
C GLU A 103 -5.97 -7.56 2.93
N PHE A 104 -4.98 -8.02 2.16
CA PHE A 104 -3.80 -7.26 1.77
C PHE A 104 -3.44 -7.59 0.31
N PRO A 105 -2.77 -6.69 -0.43
CA PRO A 105 -2.32 -6.96 -1.80
C PRO A 105 -1.54 -8.27 -1.91
N VAL A 106 -1.84 -9.07 -2.94
CA VAL A 106 -1.19 -10.38 -3.12
C VAL A 106 0.33 -10.28 -3.26
N THR A 107 0.81 -9.35 -4.10
CA THR A 107 2.22 -9.02 -4.29
C THR A 107 2.35 -7.76 -5.15
N PHE A 108 3.02 -6.72 -4.67
CA PHE A 108 3.38 -5.54 -5.47
C PHE A 108 4.50 -4.77 -4.75
N ASP A 109 4.96 -3.65 -5.29
CA ASP A 109 5.99 -2.85 -4.60
C ASP A 109 5.45 -2.00 -3.45
N TRP A 110 6.37 -1.53 -2.61
CA TRP A 110 6.05 -0.78 -1.40
C TRP A 110 5.73 0.71 -1.58
N LEU A 111 5.88 1.26 -2.79
CA LEU A 111 5.37 2.60 -3.09
C LEU A 111 3.85 2.50 -3.16
N HIS A 112 3.35 1.66 -4.06
CA HIS A 112 1.93 1.45 -4.30
C HIS A 112 1.21 0.75 -3.13
N ASN A 113 1.82 -0.28 -2.52
CA ASN A 113 1.25 -0.83 -1.27
C ASN A 113 1.14 0.25 -0.19
N GLY A 114 2.15 1.14 -0.11
CA GLY A 114 2.17 2.25 0.84
C GLY A 114 1.04 3.24 0.59
N GLU A 115 0.88 3.68 -0.66
CA GLU A 115 -0.15 4.59 -1.16
C GLU A 115 -1.56 4.15 -0.73
N GLY A 116 -1.98 2.94 -1.11
CA GLY A 116 -3.28 2.42 -0.71
C GLY A 116 -3.44 2.23 0.81
N LEU A 117 -2.36 1.92 1.53
CA LEU A 117 -2.39 1.71 2.97
C LEU A 117 -2.38 3.00 3.80
N VAL A 118 -2.11 4.18 3.24
CA VAL A 118 -2.13 5.44 4.01
C VAL A 118 -3.49 5.63 4.68
N VAL A 119 -4.57 5.36 3.94
CA VAL A 119 -5.96 5.48 4.42
C VAL A 119 -6.17 4.60 5.67
N PHE A 120 -5.68 3.36 5.63
CA PHE A 120 -5.79 2.43 6.75
C PHE A 120 -4.86 2.79 7.91
N ASN A 121 -3.60 3.13 7.62
CA ASN A 121 -2.57 3.33 8.63
C ASN A 121 -2.88 4.50 9.57
N LEU A 122 -3.65 5.47 9.11
CA LEU A 122 -4.06 6.64 9.89
C LEU A 122 -5.37 6.45 10.67
N GLN A 123 -6.10 5.35 10.49
CA GLN A 123 -7.34 5.08 11.22
C GLN A 123 -7.14 5.10 12.75
N GLY A 124 -5.99 4.65 13.24
CA GLY A 124 -5.68 4.62 14.67
C GLY A 124 -5.71 5.99 15.35
N LEU A 125 -5.57 7.10 14.60
CA LEU A 125 -5.72 8.46 15.12
C LEU A 125 -7.18 8.79 15.49
N SER A 126 -8.12 8.09 14.88
CA SER A 126 -9.56 8.32 15.00
C SER A 126 -10.26 7.25 15.83
N ASP A 127 -9.94 5.98 15.61
CA ASP A 127 -10.56 4.86 16.31
C ASP A 127 -9.58 3.70 16.53
N PRO A 128 -8.67 3.82 17.51
CA PRO A 128 -7.68 2.79 17.81
C PRO A 128 -8.27 1.54 18.47
N ASN A 129 -9.51 1.60 18.97
CA ASN A 129 -10.17 0.50 19.68
C ASN A 129 -11.00 -0.41 18.75
N ASP A 130 -11.06 -0.11 17.44
CA ASP A 130 -11.72 -0.94 16.46
C ASP A 130 -11.05 -2.32 16.36
N LEU A 131 -11.81 -3.38 16.66
CA LEU A 131 -11.28 -4.74 16.74
C LEU A 131 -10.77 -5.25 15.38
N ARG A 132 -11.42 -4.89 14.27
CA ARG A 132 -10.98 -5.32 12.93
C ARG A 132 -9.68 -4.62 12.55
N PHE A 133 -9.57 -3.34 12.86
CA PHE A 133 -8.33 -2.58 12.70
C PHE A 133 -7.18 -3.22 13.48
N GLN A 134 -7.38 -3.49 14.78
CA GLN A 134 -6.34 -4.11 15.62
C GLN A 134 -5.91 -5.49 15.11
N GLN A 135 -6.84 -6.30 14.60
CA GLN A 135 -6.55 -7.59 13.99
C GLN A 135 -5.74 -7.44 12.69
N ARG A 136 -6.15 -6.50 11.82
CA ARG A 136 -5.48 -6.21 10.54
C ARG A 136 -4.06 -5.70 10.75
N VAL A 137 -3.88 -4.70 11.61
CA VAL A 137 -2.56 -4.13 11.92
C VAL A 137 -1.57 -5.24 12.34
N ARG A 138 -2.00 -6.15 13.23
CA ARG A 138 -1.17 -7.28 13.65
C ARG A 138 -0.89 -8.27 12.53
N ARG A 139 -1.91 -8.64 11.76
CA ARG A 139 -1.75 -9.59 10.64
C ARG A 139 -0.84 -9.04 9.55
N TYR A 140 -0.99 -7.77 9.18
CA TYR A 140 -0.17 -7.12 8.17
C TYR A 140 1.29 -7.07 8.62
N ALA A 141 1.57 -6.70 9.88
CA ALA A 141 2.92 -6.83 10.43
C ALA A 141 3.42 -8.29 10.40
N GLY A 142 2.55 -9.25 10.71
CA GLY A 142 2.85 -10.69 10.67
C GLY A 142 3.37 -11.21 9.32
N PHE A 143 2.98 -10.59 8.20
CA PHE A 143 3.52 -10.90 6.87
C PHE A 143 5.02 -10.59 6.70
N TYR A 144 5.61 -9.80 7.60
CA TYR A 144 7.02 -9.41 7.57
C TYR A 144 7.78 -9.89 8.80
N LEU A 145 7.08 -10.22 9.88
CA LEU A 145 7.65 -10.81 11.10
C LEU A 145 7.82 -12.35 11.02
N ASN A 146 7.58 -12.95 9.85
CA ASN A 146 7.58 -14.41 9.63
C ASN A 146 6.54 -15.15 10.48
N GLU A 147 5.40 -14.51 10.77
CA GLU A 147 4.31 -15.11 11.54
C GLU A 147 3.27 -15.81 10.64
N ASP A 148 3.28 -15.52 9.34
CA ASP A 148 2.40 -16.14 8.35
C ASP A 148 3.22 -17.01 7.35
N PRO A 149 3.00 -18.33 7.30
CA PRO A 149 3.74 -19.23 6.42
C PRO A 149 3.44 -19.01 4.92
N ASP A 150 2.30 -18.41 4.56
CA ASP A 150 1.96 -18.12 3.16
C ASP A 150 2.62 -16.82 2.66
N ALA A 151 3.20 -16.02 3.56
CA ALA A 151 3.86 -14.76 3.25
C ALA A 151 5.31 -14.73 3.76
N PRO A 152 6.22 -15.58 3.23
CA PRO A 152 7.62 -15.63 3.65
C PRO A 152 8.43 -14.47 3.04
N ASN A 153 8.00 -13.22 3.30
CA ASN A 153 8.57 -12.00 2.73
C ASN A 153 9.95 -11.66 3.30
N TYR A 154 10.22 -12.01 4.55
CA TYR A 154 11.40 -11.56 5.28
C TYR A 154 12.41 -12.69 5.54
N ASP A 155 13.67 -12.47 5.21
CA ASP A 155 14.77 -13.33 5.60
C ASP A 155 15.43 -12.76 6.86
N ALA A 156 15.25 -13.42 8.01
CA ALA A 156 15.80 -12.99 9.29
C ALA A 156 17.33 -13.19 9.40
N LYS A 157 17.94 -14.06 8.60
CA LYS A 157 19.39 -14.28 8.60
C LYS A 157 20.09 -13.11 7.93
N HIS A 158 19.60 -12.72 6.76
CA HIS A 158 20.17 -11.63 5.98
C HIS A 158 19.52 -10.28 6.30
N LYS A 159 18.43 -10.23 7.08
CA LYS A 159 17.67 -9.02 7.41
C LYS A 159 17.25 -8.26 6.15
N ILE A 160 16.57 -8.98 5.26
CA ILE A 160 16.11 -8.46 3.98
C ILE A 160 14.65 -8.83 3.73
N ILE A 161 13.90 -7.94 3.07
CA ILE A 161 12.69 -8.32 2.35
C ILE A 161 13.11 -8.90 1.00
N ARG A 162 12.61 -10.09 0.67
CA ARG A 162 13.19 -10.97 -0.35
C ARG A 162 12.90 -10.57 -1.80
N SER A 163 12.01 -9.61 -2.02
CA SER A 163 11.65 -9.10 -3.34
C SER A 163 11.09 -7.69 -3.20
N LEU A 164 11.28 -6.83 -4.20
CA LEU A 164 10.52 -5.58 -4.36
C LEU A 164 9.03 -5.90 -4.43
N PHE A 165 8.64 -6.94 -5.17
CA PHE A 165 7.25 -7.39 -5.26
C PHE A 165 6.98 -8.41 -4.16
N ASN A 166 6.27 -7.97 -3.13
CA ASN A 166 5.96 -8.77 -1.96
C ASN A 166 4.57 -8.41 -1.42
N GLY A 167 4.02 -9.27 -0.55
CA GLY A 167 2.66 -9.09 -0.05
C GLY A 167 2.12 -10.32 0.67
N SER A 168 0.80 -10.47 0.71
CA SER A 168 0.14 -11.54 1.48
C SER A 168 0.33 -12.94 0.90
N ARG A 169 0.84 -13.07 -0.33
CA ARG A 169 1.21 -14.34 -0.97
C ARG A 169 2.73 -14.52 -1.07
N GLY A 170 3.49 -13.70 -0.36
CA GLY A 170 4.94 -13.79 -0.32
C GLY A 170 5.65 -13.02 -1.43
N PRO A 171 6.98 -13.20 -1.52
CA PRO A 171 7.81 -12.50 -2.48
C PRO A 171 7.74 -13.13 -3.88
N LEU A 172 7.71 -12.31 -4.92
CA LEU A 172 7.87 -12.75 -6.30
C LEU A 172 9.35 -12.94 -6.61
N LEU A 173 9.79 -14.20 -6.76
CA LEU A 173 11.21 -14.58 -6.91
C LEU A 173 11.61 -14.88 -8.36
N ARG A 174 11.16 -14.01 -9.27
CA ARG A 174 11.55 -13.98 -10.67
C ARG A 174 11.63 -12.52 -11.12
N LYS A 175 12.25 -12.26 -12.27
CA LYS A 175 12.14 -10.94 -12.89
C LYS A 175 10.66 -10.59 -13.16
N ALA A 176 10.30 -9.34 -12.91
CA ALA A 176 9.01 -8.79 -13.30
C ALA A 176 8.97 -8.64 -14.83
N THR A 177 7.78 -8.77 -15.39
CA THR A 177 7.47 -8.50 -16.78
C THR A 177 6.70 -7.19 -16.88
N ALA A 178 6.67 -6.57 -18.07
CA ALA A 178 5.81 -5.40 -18.29
C ALA A 178 4.34 -5.66 -17.92
N LEU A 179 3.85 -6.88 -18.14
CA LEU A 179 2.49 -7.27 -17.80
C LEU A 179 2.23 -7.28 -16.28
N ASP A 180 3.23 -7.67 -15.48
CA ASP A 180 3.10 -7.67 -14.02
C ASP A 180 2.87 -6.25 -13.46
N TRP A 181 3.40 -5.23 -14.15
CA TRP A 181 3.21 -3.81 -13.86
C TRP A 181 1.95 -3.23 -14.52
N ALA A 182 1.72 -3.54 -15.78
CA ALA A 182 0.68 -2.90 -16.57
C ALA A 182 -0.73 -3.40 -16.23
N GLY A 183 -0.86 -4.65 -15.79
CA GLY A 183 -2.17 -5.28 -15.61
C GLY A 183 -2.65 -6.09 -16.80
N ASP A 184 -3.92 -6.45 -16.80
CA ASP A 184 -4.59 -7.00 -17.97
C ASP A 184 -4.82 -5.91 -19.04
N PRO A 185 -5.00 -6.26 -20.33
CA PRO A 185 -5.29 -5.32 -21.39
C PRO A 185 -6.51 -4.43 -21.12
N ILE A 186 -6.37 -3.13 -21.36
CA ILE A 186 -7.45 -2.15 -21.30
C ILE A 186 -7.55 -1.32 -22.57
N GLU A 187 -8.76 -0.85 -22.87
CA GLU A 187 -9.01 0.08 -23.97
C GLU A 187 -8.57 1.49 -23.57
N ILE A 188 -7.41 1.93 -24.04
CA ILE A 188 -6.87 3.26 -23.75
C ILE A 188 -7.37 4.30 -24.75
N GLY A 189 -7.16 4.04 -26.05
CA GLY A 189 -7.46 4.99 -27.11
C GLY A 189 -8.92 5.45 -27.11
N ASN A 190 -9.13 6.77 -27.03
CA ASN A 190 -10.44 7.45 -27.01
C ASN A 190 -11.32 7.19 -25.78
N ARG A 191 -10.81 6.48 -24.76
CA ARG A 191 -11.56 6.19 -23.53
C ARG A 191 -10.90 6.74 -22.27
N PHE A 192 -9.58 6.60 -22.14
CA PHE A 192 -8.82 7.08 -21.00
C PHE A 192 -7.66 7.99 -21.43
N GLN A 193 -7.19 8.83 -20.51
CA GLN A 193 -5.96 9.61 -20.66
C GLN A 193 -5.00 9.13 -19.57
N LEU A 194 -3.96 8.40 -19.96
CA LEU A 194 -3.01 7.83 -19.00
C LEU A 194 -2.04 8.90 -18.50
N GLY A 195 -1.67 8.81 -17.22
CA GLY A 195 -0.87 9.83 -16.54
C GLY A 195 0.54 10.01 -17.11
N HIS A 196 1.10 8.97 -17.72
CA HIS A 196 2.43 8.98 -18.33
C HIS A 196 2.42 9.25 -19.84
N GLY A 197 1.23 9.45 -20.44
CA GLY A 197 1.06 9.91 -21.83
C GLY A 197 0.98 8.81 -22.89
N GLU A 198 0.89 7.54 -22.50
CA GLU A 198 0.68 6.42 -23.40
C GLU A 198 -0.68 6.50 -24.09
N ARG A 199 -0.71 6.10 -25.37
CA ARG A 199 -1.88 6.21 -26.25
C ARG A 199 -2.49 4.87 -26.60
N SER A 200 -1.78 3.78 -26.28
CA SER A 200 -2.23 2.41 -26.50
C SER A 200 -1.66 1.49 -25.43
N TYR A 201 -2.23 0.29 -25.33
CA TYR A 201 -1.79 -0.71 -24.35
C TYR A 201 -0.38 -1.22 -24.65
N GLU A 202 0.02 -1.24 -25.92
CA GLU A 202 1.38 -1.57 -26.33
C GLU A 202 2.39 -0.52 -25.87
N GLU A 203 2.03 0.77 -25.90
CA GLU A 203 2.88 1.84 -25.34
C GLU A 203 3.01 1.69 -23.82
N MET A 204 1.93 1.32 -23.12
CA MET A 204 1.94 1.02 -21.69
C MET A 204 2.85 -0.17 -21.35
N LEU A 205 2.81 -1.26 -22.13
CA LEU A 205 3.74 -2.37 -21.95
C LEU A 205 5.20 -1.98 -22.25
N ALA A 206 5.41 -1.14 -23.27
CA ALA A 206 6.75 -0.65 -23.61
C ALA A 206 7.33 0.23 -22.50
N HIS A 207 6.50 1.00 -21.77
CA HIS A 207 6.92 1.77 -20.61
C HIS A 207 7.61 0.89 -19.55
N PHE A 208 6.98 -0.24 -19.20
CA PHE A 208 7.44 -1.14 -18.14
C PHE A 208 8.45 -2.20 -18.59
N GLN A 209 8.87 -2.20 -19.87
CA GLN A 209 9.66 -3.30 -20.43
C GLN A 209 10.97 -3.57 -19.67
N ASP A 210 11.59 -2.53 -19.12
CA ASP A 210 12.88 -2.61 -18.42
C ASP A 210 12.74 -2.68 -16.88
N TYR A 211 11.51 -2.67 -16.36
CA TYR A 211 11.23 -2.60 -14.92
C TYR A 211 11.23 -4.02 -14.32
N ASN A 212 12.34 -4.74 -14.49
CA ASN A 212 12.34 -6.20 -14.26
C ASN A 212 13.05 -6.63 -12.98
N ASP A 213 13.96 -5.82 -12.47
CA ASP A 213 14.88 -6.19 -11.39
C ASP A 213 14.21 -6.01 -10.02
N ILE A 214 13.48 -7.04 -9.62
CA ILE A 214 12.69 -7.06 -8.38
C ILE A 214 13.19 -8.08 -7.35
N ILE A 215 14.20 -8.90 -7.68
CA ILE A 215 14.69 -9.95 -6.77
C ILE A 215 15.62 -9.33 -5.73
N GLY A 216 15.41 -9.68 -4.45
CA GLY A 216 16.17 -9.13 -3.34
C GLY A 216 15.49 -7.91 -2.72
N ASP A 217 16.21 -7.26 -1.81
CA ASP A 217 15.72 -6.09 -1.10
C ASP A 217 16.01 -4.80 -1.84
N HIS A 218 15.12 -3.84 -1.69
CA HIS A 218 15.19 -2.53 -2.30
C HIS A 218 14.85 -1.48 -1.24
N PRO A 219 15.42 -0.27 -1.30
CA PRO A 219 15.20 0.74 -0.26
C PRO A 219 13.73 1.14 -0.12
N GLN A 220 12.94 0.98 -1.18
CA GLN A 220 11.49 1.17 -1.18
C GLN A 220 10.76 0.27 -0.17
N ASN A 221 11.29 -0.93 0.11
CA ASN A 221 10.73 -1.84 1.11
C ASN A 221 10.85 -1.31 2.55
N LEU A 222 11.63 -0.26 2.81
CA LEU A 222 11.64 0.43 4.12
C LEU A 222 10.24 0.94 4.50
N SER A 223 9.37 1.24 3.55
CA SER A 223 7.97 1.64 3.83
C SER A 223 7.19 0.55 4.60
N ALA A 224 7.59 -0.72 4.49
CA ALA A 224 7.02 -1.83 5.26
C ALA A 224 7.11 -1.65 6.77
N THR A 225 8.09 -0.86 7.24
CA THR A 225 8.27 -0.55 8.66
C THR A 225 7.07 0.15 9.27
N THR A 226 6.25 0.84 8.47
CA THR A 226 4.99 1.45 8.91
C THR A 226 4.04 0.42 9.52
N LEU A 227 4.01 -0.81 9.00
CA LEU A 227 3.16 -1.87 9.55
C LEU A 227 3.57 -2.25 10.98
N ALA A 228 4.88 -2.44 11.19
CA ALA A 228 5.42 -2.74 12.50
C ALA A 228 5.23 -1.56 13.47
N LEU A 229 5.43 -0.32 13.00
CA LEU A 229 5.17 0.87 13.81
C LEU A 229 3.70 0.93 14.24
N ASN A 230 2.76 0.74 13.32
CA ASN A 230 1.33 0.77 13.61
C ASN A 230 0.95 -0.30 14.66
N ALA A 231 1.48 -1.52 14.51
CA ALA A 231 1.28 -2.60 15.48
C ALA A 231 1.90 -2.30 16.85
N TYR A 232 3.08 -1.68 16.88
CA TYR A 232 3.70 -1.23 18.13
C TYR A 232 2.87 -0.13 18.82
N MET A 233 2.23 0.76 18.07
CA MET A 233 1.44 1.86 18.62
C MET A 233 0.13 1.40 19.29
N LEU A 234 -0.36 0.20 18.97
CA LEU A 234 -1.55 -0.37 19.61
C LEU A 234 -1.32 -0.74 21.07
N ASP A 235 -0.31 -1.59 21.34
CA ASP A 235 -0.12 -2.20 22.66
C ASP A 235 1.36 -2.30 23.09
N HIS A 236 2.27 -1.66 22.35
CA HIS A 236 3.71 -1.60 22.65
C HIS A 236 4.43 -2.96 22.76
N GLU A 237 3.92 -3.98 22.06
CA GLU A 237 4.58 -5.29 22.00
C GLU A 237 6.00 -5.17 21.42
N ALA A 238 7.00 -5.58 22.19
CA ALA A 238 8.41 -5.31 21.90
C ALA A 238 8.89 -5.87 20.54
N LYS A 239 8.30 -6.99 20.09
CA LYS A 239 8.66 -7.65 18.81
C LYS A 239 8.55 -6.72 17.60
N TYR A 240 7.55 -5.84 17.58
CA TYR A 240 7.31 -4.94 16.46
C TYR A 240 8.39 -3.86 16.36
N LYS A 241 8.68 -3.21 17.50
CA LYS A 241 9.77 -2.23 17.58
C LYS A 241 11.13 -2.85 17.28
N GLN A 242 11.38 -4.05 17.81
CA GLN A 242 12.65 -4.75 17.59
C GLN A 242 12.86 -5.07 16.10
N TRP A 243 11.86 -5.67 15.45
CA TRP A 243 11.93 -5.98 14.02
C TRP A 243 12.17 -4.73 13.18
N LEU A 244 11.43 -3.64 13.46
CA LEU A 244 11.58 -2.36 12.76
C LEU A 244 13.01 -1.83 12.87
N LEU A 245 13.53 -1.72 14.09
CA LEU A 245 14.87 -1.17 14.33
C LEU A 245 15.94 -2.07 13.71
N GLU A 246 15.84 -3.39 13.86
CA GLU A 246 16.79 -4.33 13.25
C GLU A 246 16.85 -4.20 11.72
N TYR A 247 15.70 -4.00 11.07
CA TYR A 247 15.62 -3.85 9.63
C TYR A 247 16.19 -2.51 9.15
N VAL A 248 15.81 -1.40 9.82
CA VAL A 248 16.34 -0.06 9.51
C VAL A 248 17.84 0.01 9.77
N ASP A 249 18.32 -0.52 10.89
CA ASP A 249 19.74 -0.56 11.24
C ASP A 249 20.55 -1.33 10.19
N ALA A 250 20.01 -2.42 9.64
CA ALA A 250 20.67 -3.18 8.57
C ALA A 250 20.80 -2.37 7.27
N TRP A 251 19.79 -1.55 6.93
CA TRP A 251 19.89 -0.60 5.81
C TRP A 251 20.90 0.53 6.08
N CYS A 252 20.92 1.07 7.30
CA CYS A 252 21.92 2.06 7.71
C CYS A 252 23.34 1.50 7.61
N GLU A 253 23.57 0.28 8.12
CA GLU A 253 24.88 -0.38 8.06
C GLU A 253 25.35 -0.58 6.61
N ARG A 254 24.47 -1.08 5.73
CA ARG A 254 24.78 -1.25 4.30
C ARG A 254 25.07 0.08 3.62
N THR A 255 24.34 1.13 3.97
CA THR A 255 24.58 2.48 3.45
C THR A 255 25.96 2.97 3.85
N LEU A 256 26.37 2.79 5.11
CA LEU A 256 27.71 3.15 5.58
C LEU A 256 28.81 2.34 4.87
N GLN A 257 28.60 1.03 4.70
CA GLN A 257 29.52 0.16 3.96
C GLN A 257 29.62 0.52 2.48
N ASN A 258 28.54 1.07 1.90
CA ASN A 258 28.47 1.55 0.52
C ASN A 258 28.84 3.04 0.38
N GLY A 259 29.76 3.54 1.22
CA GLY A 259 30.29 4.90 1.11
C GLY A 259 29.29 6.01 1.41
N GLY A 260 28.24 5.71 2.20
CA GLY A 260 27.18 6.66 2.54
C GLY A 260 26.06 6.75 1.51
N ILE A 261 26.07 5.90 0.47
CA ILE A 261 25.02 5.86 -0.57
C ILE A 261 24.11 4.67 -0.27
N ILE A 262 22.80 4.91 -0.19
CA ILE A 262 21.82 3.82 -0.03
C ILE A 262 21.94 2.87 -1.23
N PRO A 263 22.17 1.56 -1.02
CA PRO A 263 22.18 0.58 -2.10
C PRO A 263 20.82 0.51 -2.80
N THR A 264 20.82 0.39 -4.13
CA THR A 264 19.58 0.19 -4.90
C THR A 264 19.02 -1.22 -4.74
N ASN A 265 19.90 -2.20 -4.49
CA ASN A 265 19.54 -3.60 -4.33
C ASN A 265 20.44 -4.31 -3.31
N VAL A 266 19.87 -5.26 -2.58
CA VAL A 266 20.59 -6.26 -1.77
C VAL A 266 20.06 -7.64 -2.17
N GLY A 267 20.89 -8.51 -2.73
CA GLY A 267 20.41 -9.81 -3.18
C GLY A 267 20.07 -10.77 -2.04
N LEU A 268 19.55 -11.94 -2.41
CA LEU A 268 19.10 -12.97 -1.46
C LEU A 268 20.21 -13.57 -0.59
N ASP A 269 21.48 -13.34 -0.96
CA ASP A 269 22.66 -13.71 -0.18
C ASP A 269 23.09 -12.62 0.82
N GLY A 270 22.34 -11.51 0.88
CA GLY A 270 22.62 -10.35 1.72
C GLY A 270 23.69 -9.41 1.17
N GLN A 271 24.23 -9.67 -0.03
CA GLN A 271 25.27 -8.83 -0.65
C GLN A 271 24.63 -7.71 -1.48
N VAL A 272 25.23 -6.52 -1.42
CA VAL A 272 24.81 -5.35 -2.21
C VAL A 272 24.96 -5.64 -3.70
N GLY A 273 23.91 -5.36 -4.48
CA GLY A 273 23.88 -5.47 -5.94
C GLY A 273 23.94 -6.89 -6.52
N SER A 274 24.01 -7.93 -5.69
CA SER A 274 24.22 -9.30 -6.17
C SER A 274 23.07 -9.85 -7.02
N ALA A 275 21.83 -9.34 -6.84
CA ALA A 275 20.70 -9.70 -7.70
C ALA A 275 20.59 -8.85 -8.99
N ALA A 276 21.38 -7.79 -9.11
CA ALA A 276 21.41 -6.86 -10.25
C ALA A 276 22.76 -6.87 -11.00
N GLY A 277 23.57 -7.92 -10.83
CA GLY A 277 24.86 -8.06 -11.52
C GLY A 277 25.96 -7.13 -10.99
N GLY A 278 25.89 -6.75 -9.71
CA GLY A 278 26.86 -5.87 -9.04
C GLY A 278 26.66 -4.38 -9.29
N LYS A 279 25.49 -3.99 -9.78
CA LYS A 279 25.07 -2.59 -9.99
C LYS A 279 24.20 -2.09 -8.85
#